data_AF-A0A8I1AX65-F1
#
_entry.id   AF-A0A8I1AX65-F1
#
_cell.length_a   1.000
_cell.length_b   1.000
_cell.length_c   1.000
_cell.angle_alpha   90.00
_cell.angle_beta   90.00
_cell.angle_gamma   90.00
#
_symmetry.space_group_name_H-M   'P 1'
#
loop_
_entity.id
_entity.type
_entity.pdbx_description
1 polymer ?
#
loop_
_entity_poly.entity_id
_entity_poly.type
_entity_poly.pdbx_seq_one_letter_code
_entity_poly.pdbx_strand_id
1 'polypeptide(L)' 'MQFPVFVRAGSRAAELWLGQSARSMADFRDHRFAYLLGGMAPAPSDEDRRTAFNAAFARRIASAIVHGEVSHG' A
#
# COMPACT_ATOMS: atom_id res chain seq x y z
N MET A 1 -4.54 -16.12 2.52
CA MET A 1 -4.52 -14.81 1.82
C MET A 1 -4.26 -15.06 0.35
N GLN A 2 -5.18 -14.65 -0.53
CA GLN A 2 -5.22 -15.09 -1.93
C GLN A 2 -4.18 -14.38 -2.84
N PHE A 3 -3.53 -13.31 -2.35
CA PHE A 3 -2.57 -12.49 -3.12
C PHE A 3 -1.36 -12.04 -2.27
N PRO A 4 -0.44 -12.94 -1.89
CA PRO A 4 0.66 -12.63 -0.96
C PRO A 4 1.59 -11.52 -1.45
N VAL A 5 1.84 -11.43 -2.76
CA VAL A 5 2.66 -10.36 -3.36
C VAL A 5 2.04 -8.98 -3.15
N PHE A 6 0.72 -8.86 -3.35
CA PHE A 6 -0.01 -7.60 -3.20
C PHE A 6 -0.13 -7.17 -1.75
N VAL A 7 -0.31 -8.12 -0.83
CA VAL A 7 -0.25 -7.86 0.61
C VAL A 7 1.11 -7.28 1.00
N ARG A 8 2.20 -7.93 0.60
CA ARG A 8 3.57 -7.46 0.90
C ARG A 8 3.84 -6.09 0.28
N ALA A 9 3.42 -5.88 -0.97
CA ALA A 9 3.58 -4.60 -1.64
C ALA A 9 2.79 -3.47 -0.96
N GLY A 10 1.58 -3.75 -0.48
CA GLY A 10 0.76 -2.79 0.26
C GLY A 10 1.40 -2.35 1.57
N SER A 11 1.89 -3.31 2.37
CA SER A 11 2.62 -3.00 3.62
C SER A 11 3.89 -2.21 3.36
N ARG A 12 4.67 -2.57 2.33
CA ARG A 12 5.89 -1.85 1.97
C ARG A 12 5.61 -0.43 1.47
N ALA A 13 4.53 -0.24 0.71
CA ALA A 13 4.11 1.09 0.28
C ALA A 13 3.72 1.97 1.49
N ALA A 14 3.04 1.41 2.50
CA ALA A 14 2.74 2.15 3.73
C ALA A 14 4.00 2.57 4.48
N GLU A 15 5.00 1.70 4.62
CA GLU A 15 6.30 2.07 5.22
C GLU A 15 6.98 3.23 4.49
N LEU A 16 6.98 3.21 3.16
CA LEU A 16 7.57 4.28 2.35
C LEU A 16 6.84 5.61 2.53
N TRP A 17 5.51 5.57 2.60
CA TRP A 17 4.72 6.78 2.84
C TRP A 17 4.96 7.34 4.24
N LEU A 18 4.98 6.49 5.27
CA LEU A 18 5.28 6.88 6.65
C LEU A 18 6.66 7.54 6.78
N GLY A 19 7.65 7.08 6.02
CA GLY A 19 9.00 7.67 6.00
C GLY A 19 9.14 8.93 5.14
N GLN A 20 8.23 9.18 4.19
CA GLN A 20 8.28 10.35 3.30
C GLN A 20 6.88 10.73 2.82
N SER A 21 6.15 11.47 3.66
CA SER A 21 4.77 11.91 3.42
C SER A 21 4.66 13.10 2.46
N ALA A 22 5.33 13.05 1.31
CA ALA A 22 5.38 14.17 0.35
C ALA A 22 4.08 14.36 -0.47
N ARG A 23 3.16 13.39 -0.45
CA ARG A 23 1.87 13.41 -1.16
C ARG A 23 0.76 12.94 -0.24
N SER A 24 -0.50 13.21 -0.62
CA SER A 24 -1.65 12.62 0.04
C SER A 24 -1.52 11.08 0.08
N MET A 25 -1.99 10.48 1.17
CA MET A 25 -1.91 9.03 1.36
C MET A 25 -2.61 8.26 0.23
N ALA A 26 -3.78 8.74 -0.20
CA ALA A 26 -4.58 8.11 -1.24
C ALA A 26 -3.85 8.15 -2.59
N ASP A 27 -3.31 9.31 -2.98
CA ASP A 27 -2.60 9.45 -4.26
C ASP A 27 -1.33 8.61 -4.29
N PHE A 28 -0.60 8.57 -3.18
CA PHE A 28 0.60 7.74 -3.07
C PHE A 28 0.28 6.25 -3.22
N ARG A 29 -0.74 5.78 -2.50
CA ARG A 29 -1.19 4.38 -2.55
C ARG A 29 -1.62 3.99 -3.96
N ASP A 30 -2.44 4.82 -4.60
CA ASP A 30 -2.99 4.54 -5.91
C ASP A 30 -1.89 4.58 -7.00
N HIS A 31 -0.95 5.52 -6.91
CA HIS A 31 0.21 5.56 -7.79
C HIS A 31 1.11 4.33 -7.63
N ARG A 32 1.36 3.88 -6.40
CA ARG A 32 2.15 2.67 -6.13
C ARG A 32 1.48 1.40 -6.64
N PHE A 33 0.16 1.30 -6.49
CA PHE A 33 -0.59 0.18 -7.03
C PHE A 33 -0.56 0.17 -8.57
N ALA A 34 -0.76 1.33 -9.21
CA ALA A 34 -0.66 1.45 -10.66
C ALA A 34 0.75 1.09 -11.17
N TYR A 35 1.79 1.51 -10.47
CA TYR A 35 3.18 1.14 -10.80
C TYR A 35 3.41 -0.37 -10.65
N LEU A 36 2.87 -0.99 -9.60
CA LEU A 36 2.94 -2.44 -9.40
C LEU A 36 2.24 -3.20 -10.55
N LEU A 37 1.13 -2.67 -11.07
CA LEU A 37 0.42 -3.23 -12.22
C LEU A 37 1.07 -2.91 -13.57
N GLY A 38 1.90 -1.88 -13.68
CA GLY A 38 2.45 -1.37 -14.96
C GLY A 38 3.30 -2.38 -15.76
N GLY A 39 3.62 -3.54 -15.20
CA GLY A 39 4.27 -4.66 -15.90
C GLY A 39 3.38 -5.89 -16.11
N MET A 40 2.08 -5.82 -15.80
CA MET A 40 1.14 -6.94 -15.87
C MET A 40 0.00 -6.65 -16.85
N ALA A 41 -0.44 -7.68 -17.57
CA ALA A 41 -1.67 -7.61 -18.34
C ALA A 41 -2.87 -7.47 -17.38
N PRO A 42 -3.91 -6.69 -17.75
CA PRO A 42 -5.14 -6.60 -16.97
C PRO A 42 -5.72 -7.99 -16.71
N ALA A 43 -6.09 -8.25 -15.46
CA ALA A 43 -6.68 -9.52 -15.05
C ALA A 43 -8.02 -9.29 -14.36
N PRO A 44 -8.99 -10.22 -14.50
CA PRO A 44 -10.27 -10.14 -13.77
C PRO A 44 -10.09 -10.03 -12.25
N SER A 45 -8.98 -10.59 -11.72
CA SER A 45 -8.63 -10.53 -10.30
C SER A 45 -8.01 -9.20 -9.84
N ASP A 46 -7.89 -8.19 -10.71
CA ASP A 46 -7.23 -6.92 -10.35
C ASP A 46 -7.97 -6.16 -9.24
N GLU A 47 -9.29 -6.31 -9.14
CA GLU A 47 -10.07 -5.77 -8.04
C GLU A 47 -9.73 -6.47 -6.70
N ASP A 48 -9.62 -7.80 -6.69
CA ASP A 48 -9.22 -8.55 -5.50
C ASP A 48 -7.77 -8.25 -5.09
N ARG A 49 -6.88 -8.12 -6.08
CA ARG A 49 -5.48 -7.71 -5.88
C ARG A 49 -5.39 -6.31 -5.29
N ARG A 50 -6.20 -5.36 -5.78
CA ARG A 50 -6.33 -4.00 -5.23
C ARG A 50 -6.84 -4.04 -3.80
N THR A 51 -7.84 -4.85 -3.53
CA THR A 51 -8.39 -5.02 -2.17
C THR A 51 -7.34 -5.55 -1.20
N ALA A 52 -6.60 -6.60 -1.59
CA ALA A 52 -5.52 -7.17 -0.77
C ALA A 52 -4.39 -6.15 -0.50
N PHE A 53 -4.00 -5.38 -1.52
CA PHE A 53 -3.00 -4.31 -1.38
C PHE A 53 -3.48 -3.21 -0.43
N ASN A 54 -4.69 -2.68 -0.64
CA ASN A 54 -5.25 -1.59 0.14
C ASN A 54 -5.45 -1.98 1.61
N ALA A 55 -5.92 -3.20 1.87
CA ALA A 55 -6.09 -3.71 3.22
C ALA A 55 -4.75 -3.81 3.97
N ALA A 56 -3.71 -4.32 3.31
CA ALA A 56 -2.37 -4.44 3.90
C ALA A 56 -1.72 -3.06 4.15
N PHE A 57 -1.92 -2.12 3.23
CA PHE A 57 -1.50 -0.73 3.39
C PHE A 57 -2.16 -0.10 4.62
N ALA A 58 -3.50 -0.14 4.69
CA ALA A 58 -4.26 0.45 5.79
C ALA A 58 -3.89 -0.17 7.15
N ARG A 59 -3.72 -1.50 7.20
CA ARG A 59 -3.31 -2.20 8.44
C ARG A 59 -1.94 -1.74 8.93
N ARG A 60 -0.97 -1.50 8.03
CA ARG A 60 0.37 -1.02 8.43
C ARG A 60 0.34 0.43 8.91
N ILE A 61 -0.45 1.30 8.27
CA ILE A 61 -0.68 2.68 8.72
C ILE A 61 -1.32 2.67 10.11
N ALA A 62 -2.41 1.91 10.31
CA ALA A 62 -3.06 1.79 11.61
C ALA A 62 -2.08 1.31 12.69
N SER A 63 -1.24 0.33 12.36
CA SER A 63 -0.19 -0.14 13.27
C SER A 63 0.81 0.98 13.61
N ALA A 64 1.26 1.77 12.64
CA ALA A 64 2.20 2.87 12.89
C ALA A 64 1.59 3.94 13.80
N ILE A 65 0.31 4.28 13.60
CA ILE A 65 -0.44 5.22 14.43
C ILE A 65 -0.54 4.70 15.86
N VAL A 66 -0.93 3.43 16.05
CA VAL A 66 -1.06 2.81 17.38
C VAL A 66 0.27 2.78 18.14
N HIS A 67 1.38 2.57 17.45
CA HIS A 67 2.70 2.46 18.06
C HIS A 67 3.45 3.80 18.14
N GLY A 68 2.85 4.92 17.70
CA GLY A 68 3.48 6.23 17.73
C GLY A 68 4.71 6.36 16.82
N GLU A 69 4.85 5.52 15.79
CA GLU A 69 5.95 5.56 14.80
C GLU A 69 5.83 6.74 13.81
N VAL A 70 5.28 7.87 14.25
CA VAL A 70 5.17 9.07 13.42
C VAL A 70 6.33 10.00 13.80
N SER A 71 7.51 9.73 13.23
CA SER A 71 8.60 10.70 13.27
C SER A 71 8.27 11.86 12.35
N HIS A 72 7.73 12.94 12.92
CA HIS A 72 7.75 14.26 12.28
C HIS A 72 9.19 14.78 12.34
N GLY A 73 9.97 14.45 11.32
CA GLY A 73 11.24 15.13 11.01
C GLY A 73 11.01 16.30 10.08
#